data_AF-A0A2D7BTI1-F1
#
_entry.id   AF-A0A2D7BTI1-F1
#
_cell.length_a   1.000
_cell.length_b   1.000
_cell.length_c   1.000
_cell.angle_alpha   90.00
_cell.angle_beta   90.00
_cell.angle_gamma   90.00
#
_symmetry.space_group_name_H-M   'P 1'
#
loop_
_entity.id
_entity.type
_entity.pdbx_description
1 polymer ?
#
loop_
_entity_poly.entity_id
_entity_poly.type
_entity_poly.pdbx_seq_one_letter_code
_entity_poly.pdbx_strand_id
1 'polypeptide(L)' 'MKMRSNDILNEYYDAENDDYNNRKVDDVRKQRLTLKHINRLRKQREVHNVEHATRVERIKKIYAKPPAS' A
#
# COMPACT_ATOMS: atom_id res chain seq x y z
N MET A 1 -7.87 18.13 8.50
CA MET A 1 -7.56 16.86 9.19
C MET A 1 -6.31 16.26 8.53
N LYS A 2 -5.15 16.24 9.21
CA LYS A 2 -3.89 15.71 8.64
C LYS A 2 -3.72 14.28 9.16
N MET A 3 -4.12 13.28 8.36
CA MET A 3 -3.94 11.86 8.71
C MET A 3 -2.46 11.59 8.97
N ARG A 4 -2.14 11.02 10.14
CA ARG A 4 -0.78 10.69 10.55
C ARG A 4 -0.43 9.33 9.96
N SER A 5 0.81 9.16 9.49
CA SER A 5 1.28 7.91 8.86
C SER A 5 1.10 6.66 9.74
N ASN A 6 1.03 6.82 11.06
CA ASN A 6 0.83 5.71 11.98
C ASN A 6 -0.62 5.20 12.03
N ASP A 7 -1.62 6.03 11.71
CA ASP A 7 -3.03 5.61 11.66
C ASP A 7 -3.31 4.77 10.41
N ILE A 8 -2.52 4.98 9.36
CA ILE A 8 -2.57 4.21 8.10
C ILE A 8 -2.12 2.78 8.38
N LEU A 9 -0.98 2.57 9.06
CA LEU A 9 -0.37 1.24 9.21
C LEU A 9 -1.23 0.19 9.92
N ASN A 10 -2.05 0.58 10.90
CA ASN A 10 -2.94 -0.35 11.62
C ASN A 10 -4.15 -0.81 10.80
N GLU A 11 -4.55 -0.09 9.75
CA GLU A 11 -5.70 -0.50 8.91
C GLU A 11 -5.32 -1.54 7.85
N TYR A 12 -4.04 -1.62 7.46
CA TYR A 12 -3.63 -2.41 6.29
C TYR A 12 -2.97 -3.74 6.63
N TYR A 13 -2.63 -4.06 7.88
CA TYR A 13 -2.07 -5.36 8.24
C TYR A 13 -2.88 -5.96 9.39
N ASP A 14 -3.44 -7.14 9.15
CA ASP A 14 -4.25 -7.85 10.13
C ASP A 14 -3.71 -9.28 10.19
N ALA A 15 -3.00 -9.58 11.28
CA ALA A 15 -2.31 -10.84 11.49
C ALA A 15 -3.27 -12.04 11.49
N GLU A 16 -4.54 -11.83 11.85
CA GLU A 16 -5.55 -12.90 11.82
C GLU A 16 -5.89 -13.37 10.39
N ASN A 17 -5.63 -12.56 9.36
CA ASN A 17 -5.84 -12.97 7.97
C ASN A 17 -4.60 -13.62 7.32
N ASP A 18 -3.47 -13.73 8.03
CA ASP A 18 -2.23 -14.31 7.50
C ASP A 18 -2.30 -15.85 7.47
N ASP A 19 -3.07 -16.46 8.37
CA ASP A 19 -3.25 -17.91 8.48
C ASP A 19 -4.03 -18.56 7.32
N TYR A 20 -4.69 -17.76 6.47
CA TYR A 20 -5.44 -18.28 5.31
C TYR A 20 -4.54 -18.86 4.21
N ASN A 21 -3.24 -18.56 4.25
CA ASN A 21 -2.26 -18.97 3.24
C ASN A 21 -1.37 -20.14 3.68
N ASN A 22 -1.88 -21.03 4.52
CA ASN A 22 -1.21 -22.28 4.92
C ASN A 22 -1.06 -23.26 3.75
N ARG A 23 -0.05 -23.01 2.90
CA ARG A 23 0.32 -23.86 1.76
C ARG A 23 1.18 -25.03 2.24
N LYS A 24 0.91 -26.23 1.74
CA LYS A 24 1.80 -27.39 1.95
C LYS A 24 3.04 -27.25 1.06
N VAL A 25 4.17 -27.80 1.52
CA VAL A 25 5.49 -27.64 0.87
C VAL A 25 5.50 -28.17 -0.58
N ASP A 26 4.67 -29.17 -0.86
CA ASP A 26 4.51 -29.84 -2.15
C ASP A 26 3.49 -29.17 -3.08
N ASP A 27 2.70 -28.21 -2.59
CA ASP A 27 1.73 -27.52 -3.45
C ASP A 27 2.47 -26.53 -4.36
N VAL A 28 2.35 -26.71 -5.68
CA VAL A 28 2.93 -25.83 -6.72
C VAL A 28 1.91 -24.89 -7.35
N ARG A 29 0.63 -24.99 -6.97
CA ARG A 29 -0.46 -24.19 -7.55
C ARG A 29 -0.51 -22.79 -6.96
N LYS A 30 -0.93 -21.82 -7.78
CA LYS A 30 -1.16 -20.45 -7.29
C LYS A 30 -2.32 -20.42 -6.29
N GLN A 31 -2.17 -19.64 -5.23
CA GLN A 31 -3.23 -19.42 -4.25
C GLN A 31 -4.45 -18.75 -4.91
N ARG A 32 -5.65 -19.23 -4.57
CA ARG A 32 -6.90 -18.65 -5.07
C ARG A 32 -7.23 -17.41 -4.25
N LEU A 33 -7.46 -16.29 -4.92
CA LEU A 33 -7.86 -15.05 -4.25
C LEU A 33 -9.37 -15.05 -4.03
N THR A 34 -9.78 -14.75 -2.80
CA THR A 34 -11.19 -14.49 -2.48
C THR A 34 -11.54 -13.06 -2.87
N LEU A 35 -12.83 -12.73 -2.97
CA LEU A 35 -13.28 -11.36 -3.22
C LEU A 35 -12.80 -10.39 -2.12
N LYS A 36 -12.70 -10.86 -0.87
CA LYS A 36 -12.11 -10.10 0.25
C LYS A 36 -10.66 -9.73 -0.05
N HIS A 37 -9.85 -10.68 -0.54
CA HIS A 37 -8.45 -10.43 -0.91
C HIS A 37 -8.33 -9.42 -2.05
N ILE A 38 -9.14 -9.56 -3.10
CA ILE A 38 -9.12 -8.65 -4.25
C ILE A 38 -9.48 -7.21 -3.83
N ASN A 39 -10.53 -7.05 -3.02
CA ASN A 39 -10.95 -5.73 -2.54
C ASN A 39 -9.89 -5.06 -1.65
N ARG A 40 -9.20 -5.85 -0.82
CA ARG A 40 -8.07 -5.37 -0.03
C ARG A 40 -6.91 -4.88 -0.91
N LEU A 41 -6.51 -5.68 -1.89
CA LEU A 41 -5.45 -5.31 -2.85
C LEU A 41 -5.79 -4.03 -3.63
N ARG A 42 -7.06 -3.86 -4.01
CA ARG A 42 -7.54 -2.63 -4.67
C ARG A 42 -7.38 -1.41 -3.74
N LYS A 43 -7.84 -1.50 -2.50
CA LYS A 43 -7.68 -0.42 -1.51
C LYS A 43 -6.21 -0.04 -1.31
N GLN A 44 -5.34 -1.04 -1.15
CA GLN A 44 -3.90 -0.80 -1.00
C GLN A 44 -3.30 -0.11 -2.23
N ARG A 45 -3.71 -0.50 -3.44
CA ARG A 45 -3.27 0.15 -4.67
C ARG A 45 -3.71 1.62 -4.73
N GLU A 46 -4.94 1.93 -4.36
CA GLU A 46 -5.42 3.32 -4.35
C GLU A 46 -4.63 4.19 -3.39
N VAL A 47 -4.37 3.69 -2.16
CA VAL A 47 -3.54 4.39 -1.17
C VAL A 47 -2.14 4.62 -1.71
N HIS A 48 -1.52 3.59 -2.28
CA HIS A 48 -0.19 3.71 -2.88
C HIS A 48 -0.16 4.76 -4.01
N ASN A 49 -1.18 4.83 -4.86
CA ASN A 49 -1.25 5.82 -5.94
C ASN A 49 -1.31 7.25 -5.39
N VAL A 50 -2.12 7.48 -4.36
CA VAL A 50 -2.22 8.79 -3.69
C VAL A 50 -0.90 9.17 -3.03
N GLU A 51 -0.28 8.24 -2.29
CA GLU A 51 1.02 8.46 -1.67
C GLU A 51 2.12 8.73 -2.72
N HIS A 52 2.10 8.00 -3.83
CA HIS A 52 3.06 8.19 -4.91
C HIS A 52 2.91 9.58 -5.54
N ALA A 53 1.68 10.01 -5.85
CA ALA A 53 1.40 11.34 -6.39
C ALA A 53 1.91 12.45 -5.44
N THR A 54 1.59 12.34 -4.15
CA THR A 54 2.07 13.33 -3.16
C THR A 54 3.59 13.33 -2.99
N ARG A 55 4.24 12.16 -3.10
CA ARG A 55 5.70 12.04 -3.06
C ARG A 55 6.36 12.71 -4.27
N VAL A 56 5.82 12.50 -5.47
CA VAL A 56 6.33 13.12 -6.70
C VAL A 56 6.27 14.65 -6.61
N GLU A 57 5.14 15.21 -6.16
CA GLU A 57 5.00 16.66 -5.99
C GLU A 57 5.96 17.24 -4.94
N ARG A 58 6.24 16.47 -3.88
CA ARG A 58 7.23 16.86 -2.87
C ARG A 58 8.65 16.87 -3.44
N ILE A 59 9.03 15.84 -4.20
CA ILE A 59 10.35 15.72 -4.83
C ILE A 59 10.58 16.90 -5.78
N LYS A 60 9.59 17.26 -6.62
CA LYS A 60 9.66 18.42 -7.50
C LYS A 60 9.97 19.72 -6.75
N LYS A 61 9.38 19.92 -5.56
CA LYS A 61 9.63 21.11 -4.72
C LYS A 61 11.02 21.11 -4.10
N ILE A 62 11.48 19.96 -3.59
CA ILE A 62 12.80 19.84 -2.94
C ILE A 62 13.93 20.17 -3.92
N TYR A 63 13.80 19.68 -5.16
CA TYR A 63 14.81 19.84 -6.20
C TYR A 63 14.47 20.95 -7.21
N ALA A 64 13.53 21.84 -6.89
CA ALA A 64 13.23 22.98 -7.73
C ALA A 64 14.43 23.93 -7.77
N LYS A 65 14.75 24.47 -8.96
CA LYS A 65 15.78 25.50 -9.09
C LYS A 65 15.37 26.71 -8.24
N PRO A 66 16.27 27.33 -7.45
CA PRO A 66 15.96 28.54 -6.72
C PRO A 66 15.55 29.66 -7.69
N PRO A 67 14.65 30.57 -7.28
CA PRO A 67 14.27 31.71 -8.11
C PRO A 67 15.51 32.51 -8.49
N ALA A 68 15.57 32.98 -9.74
CA ALA A 68 16.67 33.82 -10.20
C ALA A 68 16.70 35.10 -9.34
N SER A 69 17.89 35.41 -8.79
CA SER A 69 18.18 36.59 -7.99
C SER A 69 17.98 37.87 -8.79
#